data_AF-A0AAN6NZ54-F1
#
_entry.id   AF-A0AAN6NZ54-F1
#
_cell.length_a   1.000
_cell.length_b   1.000
_cell.length_c   1.000
_cell.angle_alpha   90.00
_cell.angle_beta   90.00
_cell.angle_gamma   90.00
#
_symmetry.space_group_name_H-M   'P 1'
#
loop_
_entity.id
_entity.type
_entity.pdbx_description
1 polymer ?
#
loop_
_entity_poly.entity_id
_entity_poly.type
_entity_poly.pdbx_seq_one_letter_code
_entity_poly.pdbx_strand_id
1 'polypeptide(L)'
;MADLLYDLLSPPSGDPSSRPAPDPSSLEYLTSLSSQPLTALETTEPQALAQTSHGLLLSIQALSKKSHKQVIESATHHSTLRTSLPALAASTADLRHSIPKLDHEAVRFATNYSKSSESDVLLRRKKALLLSRNVERLVDVLELPNLLSTAISTAPVNYSSALDLNGHIRRLHSLYPDSPLVTSIAAQADEVMRTMAANLIQSLKSPGLKLAASLRTISWLRRVLPDLEAAGTSKGRDSQERVLGALFLVCRLATLVNMLDALEPLRDLADQEKARQKAIGSGNAWSGGQQTERYLKRYIEIFREQSFAIVSMFRSIFPPAAPTGSENEGSDDPLKQQDALEPMPAALATFPLHLVDMLLETLRLYLPTVKDQASRDSLLTQVLYCAGSLGRLGGDFGLFLASLDLGPEAEEEWVEVVKRHRALAGRLESIVGDQKK
;
A
#
# COMPACT_ATOMS: atom_id res chain seq x y z
N MET A 1 5.96 6.10 -119.16
CA MET A 1 7.03 5.08 -119.39
C MET A 1 7.97 4.94 -118.20
N ALA A 2 8.28 6.00 -117.46
CA ALA A 2 9.13 5.92 -116.26
C ALA A 2 8.55 5.03 -115.13
N ASP A 3 7.23 5.06 -114.90
CA ASP A 3 6.58 4.19 -113.90
C ASP A 3 6.72 2.70 -114.24
N LEU A 4 6.67 2.34 -115.53
CA LEU A 4 6.84 0.97 -116.00
C LEU A 4 8.30 0.50 -115.90
N LEU A 5 9.27 1.41 -116.12
CA LEU A 5 10.70 1.12 -115.94
C LEU A 5 11.06 1.02 -114.45
N TYR A 6 10.46 1.83 -113.59
CA TYR A 6 10.57 1.71 -112.14
C TYR A 6 10.01 0.36 -111.66
N ASP A 7 8.88 -0.07 -112.23
CA ASP A 7 8.30 -1.40 -111.98
C ASP A 7 9.26 -2.53 -112.36
N LEU A 8 9.92 -2.41 -113.52
CA LEU A 8 10.85 -3.40 -114.06
C LEU A 8 12.20 -3.49 -113.31
N LEU A 9 12.72 -2.33 -112.85
CA LEU A 9 14.02 -2.23 -112.16
C LEU A 9 13.91 -2.52 -110.65
N SER A 10 12.70 -2.49 -110.09
CA SER A 10 12.50 -2.90 -108.71
C SER A 10 12.73 -4.42 -108.57
N PRO A 11 13.56 -4.88 -107.62
CA PRO A 11 13.81 -6.30 -107.44
C PRO A 11 12.47 -7.01 -107.13
N PRO A 12 12.26 -8.26 -107.59
CA PRO A 12 11.07 -9.03 -107.24
C PRO A 12 11.14 -9.46 -105.77
N SER A 13 10.88 -8.54 -104.85
CA SER A 13 10.59 -8.85 -103.46
C SER A 13 9.17 -9.39 -103.39
N GLY A 14 9.01 -10.62 -102.92
CA GLY A 14 7.74 -11.38 -102.93
C GLY A 14 6.61 -10.84 -102.04
N ASP A 15 6.68 -9.58 -101.59
CA ASP A 15 5.66 -8.96 -100.73
C ASP A 15 5.30 -7.54 -101.24
N PRO A 16 4.06 -7.31 -101.74
CA PRO A 16 3.68 -6.04 -102.36
C PRO A 16 3.55 -4.86 -101.37
N SER A 17 3.53 -5.11 -100.05
CA SER A 17 3.39 -4.09 -99.01
C SER A 17 4.71 -3.53 -98.46
N SER A 18 5.86 -4.13 -98.78
CA SER A 18 7.17 -3.61 -98.38
C SER A 18 7.83 -2.76 -99.47
N ARG A 19 7.07 -2.37 -100.50
CA ARG A 19 7.58 -1.61 -101.63
C ARG A 19 7.88 -0.17 -101.18
N PRO A 20 9.12 0.33 -101.30
CA PRO A 20 9.39 1.74 -101.02
C PRO A 20 8.54 2.61 -101.96
N ALA A 21 7.90 3.65 -101.41
CA ALA A 21 7.18 4.63 -102.22
C ALA A 21 8.15 5.28 -103.23
N PRO A 22 7.71 5.57 -104.47
CA PRO A 22 8.60 6.11 -105.48
C PRO A 22 9.06 7.51 -105.06
N ASP A 23 10.35 7.64 -104.79
CA ASP A 23 10.95 8.92 -104.44
C ASP A 23 10.87 9.86 -105.67
N PRO A 24 10.39 11.11 -105.54
CA PRO A 24 10.09 11.96 -106.69
C PRO A 24 11.33 12.21 -107.57
N SER A 25 12.51 12.30 -106.97
CA SER A 25 13.80 12.40 -107.65
C SER A 25 14.15 11.17 -108.48
N SER A 26 13.73 9.98 -108.03
CA SER A 26 13.96 8.71 -108.74
C SER A 26 13.11 8.62 -110.00
N LEU A 27 11.86 9.09 -109.93
CA LEU A 27 10.96 9.13 -111.09
C LEU A 27 11.42 10.14 -112.15
N GLU A 28 11.85 11.33 -111.73
CA GLU A 28 12.41 12.34 -112.63
C GLU A 28 13.65 11.82 -113.37
N TYR A 29 14.55 11.14 -112.66
CA TYR A 29 15.72 10.52 -113.27
C TYR A 29 15.34 9.43 -114.30
N LEU A 30 14.38 8.56 -113.98
CA LEU A 30 13.90 7.54 -114.93
C LEU A 30 13.20 8.14 -116.15
N THR A 31 12.50 9.26 -116.01
CA THR A 31 11.97 9.99 -117.19
C THR A 31 13.09 10.53 -118.06
N SER A 32 14.15 11.08 -117.48
CA SER A 32 15.30 11.59 -118.23
C SER A 32 16.04 10.47 -118.97
N LEU A 33 16.18 9.30 -118.34
CA LEU A 33 16.80 8.11 -118.92
C LEU A 33 16.03 7.59 -120.14
N SER A 34 14.69 7.63 -120.09
CA SER A 34 13.83 7.22 -121.21
C SER A 34 13.88 8.14 -122.44
N SER A 35 14.45 9.35 -122.28
CA SER A 35 14.53 10.37 -123.34
C SER A 35 15.88 10.42 -124.07
N GLN A 36 16.88 9.65 -123.63
CA GLN A 36 18.23 9.66 -124.20
C GLN A 36 18.42 8.59 -125.30
N PRO A 37 19.29 8.81 -126.31
CA PRO A 37 19.57 7.83 -127.36
C PRO A 37 20.36 6.63 -126.83
N LEU A 38 20.14 5.44 -127.41
CA LEU A 38 20.69 4.16 -126.92
C LEU A 38 22.24 4.17 -126.80
N THR A 39 22.93 4.86 -127.71
CA THR A 39 24.39 5.01 -127.68
C THR A 39 24.90 5.81 -126.48
N ALA A 40 24.11 6.76 -125.96
CA ALA A 40 24.42 7.53 -124.76
C ALA A 40 24.14 6.75 -123.47
N LEU A 41 23.11 5.89 -123.47
CA LEU A 41 22.86 4.97 -122.34
C LEU A 41 23.97 3.93 -122.17
N GLU A 42 24.52 3.40 -123.27
CA GLU A 42 25.55 2.36 -123.18
C GLU A 42 26.93 2.89 -122.76
N THR A 43 27.28 4.12 -123.17
CA THR A 43 28.65 4.63 -123.01
C THR A 43 28.80 5.80 -122.05
N THR A 44 27.90 6.79 -122.09
CA THR A 44 28.08 8.05 -121.35
C THR A 44 27.37 8.07 -120.00
N GLU A 45 26.16 7.53 -119.90
CA GLU A 45 25.39 7.51 -118.66
C GLU A 45 26.05 6.69 -117.53
N PRO A 46 26.55 5.44 -117.75
CA PRO A 46 27.23 4.69 -116.71
C PRO A 46 28.52 5.39 -116.25
N GLN A 47 29.21 6.09 -117.17
CA GLN A 47 30.39 6.89 -116.82
C GLN A 47 30.01 8.13 -116.00
N ALA A 48 28.93 8.83 -116.33
CA ALA A 48 28.41 9.97 -115.59
C ALA A 48 27.90 9.57 -114.19
N LEU A 49 27.18 8.44 -114.09
CA LEU A 49 26.77 7.86 -112.81
C LEU A 49 27.98 7.47 -111.96
N ALA A 50 28.97 6.79 -112.53
CA ALA A 50 30.18 6.41 -111.81
C ALA A 50 30.96 7.65 -111.33
N GLN A 51 31.03 8.71 -112.15
CA GLN A 51 31.68 9.97 -111.78
C GLN A 51 30.92 10.72 -110.68
N THR A 52 29.59 10.83 -110.80
CA THR A 52 28.75 11.51 -109.79
C THR A 52 28.71 10.72 -108.49
N SER A 53 28.60 9.39 -108.54
CA SER A 53 28.69 8.54 -107.35
C SER A 53 30.04 8.65 -106.68
N HIS A 54 31.13 8.65 -107.46
CA HIS A 54 32.48 8.85 -106.93
C HIS A 54 32.65 10.25 -106.32
N GLY A 55 32.15 11.29 -106.98
CA GLY A 55 32.16 12.66 -106.47
C GLY A 55 31.35 12.82 -105.18
N LEU A 56 30.16 12.21 -105.11
CA LEU A 56 29.33 12.20 -103.92
C LEU A 56 30.00 11.42 -102.79
N LEU A 57 30.59 10.25 -103.07
CA LEU A 57 31.35 9.50 -102.07
C LEU A 57 32.53 10.31 -101.53
N LEU A 58 33.28 11.00 -102.38
CA LEU A 58 34.35 11.90 -101.96
C LEU A 58 33.82 13.07 -101.12
N SER A 59 32.66 13.65 -101.49
CA SER A 59 32.03 14.74 -100.74
C SER A 59 31.54 14.28 -99.36
N ILE A 60 30.94 13.09 -99.27
CA ILE A 60 30.50 12.47 -98.01
C ILE A 60 31.71 12.07 -97.18
N GLN A 61 32.76 11.54 -97.79
CA GLN A 61 34.01 11.22 -97.11
C GLN A 61 34.70 12.48 -96.58
N ALA A 62 34.71 13.58 -97.34
CA ALA A 62 35.25 14.86 -96.91
C ALA A 62 34.42 15.48 -95.79
N LEU A 63 33.09 15.43 -95.89
CA LEU A 63 32.17 15.90 -94.85
C LEU A 63 32.31 15.06 -93.57
N SER A 64 32.35 13.74 -93.71
CA SER A 64 32.59 12.80 -92.62
C SER A 64 33.96 13.05 -91.98
N LYS A 65 35.04 13.17 -92.75
CA LYS A 65 36.37 13.48 -92.21
C LYS A 65 36.38 14.81 -91.45
N LYS A 66 35.74 15.85 -91.99
CA LYS A 66 35.65 17.19 -91.39
C LYS A 66 34.77 17.24 -90.15
N SER A 67 33.65 16.50 -90.12
CA SER A 67 32.57 16.67 -89.14
C SER A 67 32.10 15.39 -88.43
N HIS A 68 32.83 14.27 -88.54
CA HIS A 68 32.45 12.98 -87.94
C HIS A 68 32.12 13.09 -86.45
N LYS A 69 32.88 13.91 -85.69
CA LYS A 69 32.62 14.13 -84.26
C LYS A 69 31.22 14.71 -84.02
N GLN A 70 30.85 15.75 -84.75
CA GLN A 70 29.54 16.39 -84.62
C GLN A 70 28.40 15.45 -85.04
N VAL A 71 28.62 14.62 -86.06
CA VAL A 71 27.64 13.62 -86.49
C VAL A 71 27.47 12.53 -85.43
N ILE A 72 28.56 12.04 -84.83
CA ILE A 72 28.52 11.05 -83.75
C ILE A 72 27.88 11.64 -82.49
N GLU A 73 28.24 12.87 -82.11
CA GLU A 73 27.65 13.58 -80.98
C GLU A 73 26.14 13.79 -81.21
N SER A 74 25.72 14.22 -82.40
CA SER A 74 24.30 14.37 -82.73
C SER A 74 23.56 13.03 -82.65
N ALA A 75 24.11 11.96 -83.21
CA ALA A 75 23.50 10.63 -83.16
C ALA A 75 23.41 10.07 -81.72
N THR A 76 24.45 10.28 -80.91
CA THR A 76 24.45 9.86 -79.49
C THR A 76 23.48 10.70 -78.65
N HIS A 77 23.41 12.01 -78.88
CA HIS A 77 22.40 12.89 -78.27
C HIS A 77 20.98 12.50 -78.68
N HIS A 78 20.75 12.14 -79.95
CA HIS A 78 19.43 11.69 -80.39
C HIS A 78 19.05 10.34 -79.78
N SER A 79 20.00 9.41 -79.68
CA SER A 79 19.80 8.11 -79.01
C SER A 79 19.50 8.26 -77.51
N THR A 80 20.25 9.12 -76.82
CA THR A 80 20.01 9.40 -75.39
C THR A 80 18.72 10.17 -75.15
N LEU A 81 18.35 11.08 -76.05
CA LEU A 81 17.06 11.79 -75.99
C LEU A 81 15.89 10.83 -76.20
N ARG A 82 16.02 9.86 -77.11
CA ARG A 82 15.01 8.82 -77.37
C ARG A 82 14.72 7.95 -76.14
N THR A 83 15.66 7.76 -75.23
CA THR A 83 15.46 6.96 -73.99
C THR A 83 15.10 7.82 -72.78
N SER A 84 15.69 9.01 -72.65
CA SER A 84 15.46 9.91 -71.50
C SER A 84 14.07 10.55 -71.50
N LEU A 85 13.50 10.89 -72.67
CA LEU A 85 12.15 11.45 -72.74
C LEU A 85 11.07 10.48 -72.23
N PRO A 86 11.04 9.20 -72.66
CA PRO A 86 10.11 8.22 -72.08
C PRO A 86 10.33 7.98 -70.59
N ALA A 87 11.59 7.95 -70.12
CA ALA A 87 11.89 7.78 -68.70
C ALA A 87 11.40 8.97 -67.86
N LEU A 88 11.57 10.20 -68.36
CA LEU A 88 11.05 11.41 -67.74
C LEU A 88 9.51 11.41 -67.76
N ALA A 89 8.89 11.01 -68.87
CA ALA A 89 7.44 10.89 -68.98
C ALA A 89 6.88 9.85 -67.99
N ALA A 90 7.55 8.72 -67.81
CA ALA A 90 7.18 7.72 -66.80
C ALA A 90 7.33 8.27 -65.37
N SER A 91 8.47 8.89 -65.04
CA SER A 91 8.71 9.46 -63.71
C SER A 91 7.73 10.60 -63.36
N THR A 92 7.41 11.46 -64.33
CA THR A 92 6.42 12.53 -64.14
C THR A 92 5.01 11.97 -64.01
N ALA A 93 4.67 10.90 -64.73
CA ALA A 93 3.41 10.19 -64.53
C ALA A 93 3.36 9.58 -63.12
N ASP A 94 4.41 8.90 -62.66
CA ASP A 94 4.46 8.31 -61.32
C ASP A 94 4.31 9.37 -60.22
N LEU A 95 4.99 10.52 -60.38
CA LEU A 95 4.88 11.65 -59.46
C LEU A 95 3.44 12.19 -59.42
N ARG A 96 2.81 12.34 -60.59
CA ARG A 96 1.42 12.80 -60.73
C ARG A 96 0.43 11.87 -60.04
N HIS A 97 0.68 10.56 -60.01
CA HIS A 97 -0.18 9.59 -59.31
C HIS A 97 0.13 9.48 -57.81
N SER A 98 1.36 9.79 -57.39
CA SER A 98 1.80 9.62 -56.00
C SER A 98 1.49 10.83 -55.13
N ILE A 99 1.59 12.05 -55.67
CA ILE A 99 1.32 13.29 -54.91
C ILE A 99 -0.10 13.32 -54.32
N PRO A 100 -1.18 12.99 -55.07
CA PRO A 100 -2.53 13.03 -54.50
C PRO A 100 -2.75 12.00 -53.38
N LYS A 101 -2.08 10.84 -53.45
CA LYS A 101 -2.15 9.82 -52.39
C LYS A 101 -1.50 10.34 -51.10
N LEU A 102 -0.35 10.98 -51.24
CA LEU A 102 0.34 11.59 -50.09
C LEU A 102 -0.49 12.72 -49.49
N ASP A 103 -1.07 13.60 -50.32
CA ASP A 103 -1.92 14.70 -49.87
C ASP A 103 -3.17 14.18 -49.14
N HIS A 104 -3.84 13.17 -49.69
CA HIS A 104 -4.99 12.54 -49.04
C HIS A 104 -4.62 11.94 -47.67
N GLU A 105 -3.50 11.22 -47.55
CA GLU A 105 -3.04 10.68 -46.27
C GLU A 105 -2.62 11.79 -45.28
N ALA A 106 -2.03 12.89 -45.77
CA ALA A 106 -1.68 14.05 -44.94
C ALA A 106 -2.94 14.76 -44.39
N VAL A 107 -3.95 14.98 -45.23
CA VAL A 107 -5.25 15.54 -44.82
C VAL A 107 -5.96 14.60 -43.85
N ARG A 108 -5.95 13.30 -44.11
CA ARG A 108 -6.51 12.29 -43.21
C ARG A 108 -5.80 12.28 -41.86
N PHE A 109 -4.48 12.37 -41.83
CA PHE A 109 -3.72 12.48 -40.58
C PHE A 109 -4.05 13.79 -39.84
N ALA A 110 -4.05 14.92 -40.55
CA ALA A 110 -4.33 16.23 -39.96
C ALA A 110 -5.73 16.31 -39.37
N THR A 111 -6.74 15.76 -40.05
CA THR A 111 -8.13 15.72 -39.56
C THR A 111 -8.29 14.79 -38.37
N ASN A 112 -7.78 13.55 -38.46
CA ASN A 112 -7.91 12.54 -37.41
C ASN A 112 -7.12 12.85 -36.12
N TYR A 113 -6.01 13.60 -36.23
CA TYR A 113 -5.16 13.94 -35.10
C TYR A 113 -5.12 15.45 -34.79
N SER A 114 -6.10 16.19 -35.31
CA SER A 114 -6.26 17.61 -34.98
C SER A 114 -6.61 17.79 -33.50
N LYS A 115 -6.27 18.97 -32.97
CA LYS A 115 -6.57 19.35 -31.58
C LYS A 115 -8.08 19.41 -31.29
N SER A 116 -8.91 19.61 -32.31
CA SER A 116 -10.37 19.66 -32.24
C SER A 116 -11.04 18.29 -32.39
N SER A 117 -10.38 17.31 -33.03
CA SER A 117 -10.93 15.95 -33.13
C SER A 117 -10.67 15.17 -31.83
N GLU A 118 -11.74 14.67 -31.21
CA GLU A 118 -11.66 13.77 -30.05
C GLU A 118 -11.35 12.34 -30.50
N SER A 119 -10.17 12.12 -31.07
CA SER A 119 -9.70 10.77 -31.38
C SER A 119 -9.36 10.01 -30.10
N ASP A 120 -9.91 8.80 -29.95
CA ASP A 120 -9.61 7.88 -28.85
C ASP A 120 -8.11 7.64 -28.67
N VAL A 121 -7.36 7.63 -29.78
CA VAL A 121 -5.91 7.43 -29.77
C VAL A 121 -5.21 8.62 -29.12
N LEU A 122 -5.66 9.86 -29.42
CA LEU A 122 -5.13 11.06 -28.77
C LEU A 122 -5.49 11.12 -27.30
N LEU A 123 -6.72 10.75 -26.93
CA LEU A 123 -7.14 10.68 -25.53
C LEU A 123 -6.32 9.65 -24.75
N ARG A 124 -6.10 8.46 -25.32
CA ARG A 124 -5.21 7.44 -24.72
C ARG A 124 -3.79 7.93 -24.59
N ARG A 125 -3.22 8.58 -25.62
CA ARG A 125 -1.86 9.14 -25.57
C ARG A 125 -1.75 10.25 -24.53
N LYS A 126 -2.73 11.16 -24.44
CA LYS A 126 -2.79 12.20 -23.39
C LYS A 126 -2.82 11.58 -22.00
N LYS A 127 -3.69 10.58 -21.77
CA LYS A 127 -3.76 9.85 -20.50
C LYS A 127 -2.44 9.15 -20.17
N ALA A 128 -1.81 8.48 -21.13
CA ALA A 128 -0.52 7.81 -20.95
C ALA A 128 0.61 8.79 -20.61
N LEU A 129 0.66 9.96 -21.26
CA LEU A 129 1.64 11.01 -20.97
C LEU A 129 1.41 11.66 -19.60
N LEU A 130 0.15 11.83 -19.20
CA LEU A 130 -0.18 12.30 -17.85
C LEU A 130 0.24 11.28 -16.79
N LEU A 131 0.01 9.99 -17.04
CA LEU A 131 0.46 8.92 -16.15
C LEU A 131 1.99 8.90 -16.07
N SER A 132 2.69 8.90 -17.21
CA SER A 132 4.16 8.82 -17.23
C SER A 132 4.81 10.00 -16.49
N ARG A 133 4.22 11.19 -16.54
CA ARG A 133 4.72 12.36 -15.81
C ARG A 133 4.50 12.26 -14.30
N ASN A 134 3.48 11.55 -13.84
CA ASN A 134 3.11 11.47 -12.43
C ASN A 134 3.38 10.10 -11.80
N VAL A 135 4.04 9.18 -12.53
CA VAL A 135 4.22 7.79 -12.09
C VAL A 135 4.99 7.70 -10.78
N GLU A 136 6.07 8.47 -10.62
CA GLU A 136 6.88 8.48 -9.39
C GLU A 136 6.04 8.90 -8.18
N ARG A 137 5.26 9.98 -8.30
CA ARG A 137 4.37 10.45 -7.22
C ARG A 137 3.29 9.43 -6.86
N LEU A 138 2.79 8.69 -7.85
CA LEU A 138 1.81 7.62 -7.61
C LEU A 138 2.45 6.44 -6.90
N VAL A 139 3.70 6.09 -7.24
CA VAL A 139 4.47 5.06 -6.54
C VAL A 139 4.70 5.48 -5.09
N ASP A 140 5.13 6.72 -4.83
CA ASP A 140 5.32 7.23 -3.46
C ASP A 140 4.03 7.09 -2.63
N VAL A 141 2.88 7.42 -3.22
CA VAL A 141 1.56 7.30 -2.58
C VAL A 141 1.20 5.83 -2.33
N LEU A 142 1.51 4.93 -3.26
CA LEU A 142 1.30 3.49 -3.12
C LEU A 142 2.24 2.84 -2.08
N GLU A 143 3.39 3.46 -1.80
CA GLU A 143 4.35 2.99 -0.80
C GLU A 143 3.95 3.37 0.64
N LEU A 144 3.07 4.36 0.83
CA LEU A 144 2.68 4.85 2.17
C LEU A 144 2.23 3.74 3.14
N PRO A 145 1.37 2.76 2.76
CA PRO A 145 0.99 1.68 3.67
C PRO A 145 2.16 0.75 4.04
N ASN A 146 3.10 0.54 3.12
CA ASN A 146 4.30 -0.25 3.39
C ASN A 146 5.25 0.50 4.33
N LEU A 147 5.42 1.81 4.14
CA LEU A 147 6.18 2.67 5.05
C LEU A 147 5.55 2.71 6.45
N LEU A 148 4.22 2.76 6.52
CA LEU A 148 3.48 2.65 7.78
C LEU A 148 3.76 1.30 8.46
N SER A 149 3.65 0.20 7.73
CA SER A 149 3.88 -1.16 8.25
C SER A 149 5.31 -1.36 8.75
N THR A 150 6.30 -0.85 8.02
CA THR A 150 7.71 -0.90 8.42
C THR A 150 8.01 -0.04 9.64
N ALA A 151 7.37 1.14 9.78
CA ALA A 151 7.53 1.99 10.97
C ALA A 151 7.02 1.34 12.27
N ILE A 152 6.01 0.47 12.16
CA ILE A 152 5.41 -0.24 13.30
C ILE A 152 6.14 -1.56 13.61
N SER A 153 6.67 -2.23 12.59
CA SER A 153 7.24 -3.58 12.74
C SER A 153 8.76 -3.60 12.96
N THR A 154 9.49 -2.62 12.41
CA THR A 154 10.96 -2.60 12.46
C THR A 154 11.46 -1.95 13.75
N ALA A 155 12.42 -2.59 14.43
CA ALA A 155 13.06 -2.02 15.61
C ALA A 155 14.18 -1.03 15.22
N PRO A 156 14.26 0.17 15.82
CA PRO A 156 13.40 0.70 16.88
C PRO A 156 12.04 1.18 16.36
N VAL A 157 10.96 0.80 17.07
CA VAL A 157 9.59 1.13 16.66
C VAL A 157 9.32 2.63 16.77
N ASN A 158 8.93 3.25 15.66
CA ASN A 158 8.68 4.69 15.58
C ASN A 158 7.17 4.97 15.41
N TYR A 159 6.46 4.98 16.53
CA TYR A 159 5.02 5.26 16.55
C TYR A 159 4.65 6.69 16.14
N SER A 160 5.56 7.67 16.30
CA SER A 160 5.32 9.04 15.85
C SER A 160 5.21 9.13 14.33
N SER A 161 6.20 8.59 13.60
CA SER A 161 6.17 8.63 12.13
C SER A 161 5.01 7.81 11.57
N ALA A 162 4.65 6.69 12.21
CA ALA A 162 3.49 5.90 11.79
C ALA A 162 2.19 6.72 11.89
N LEU A 163 2.00 7.46 12.98
CA LEU A 163 0.82 8.32 13.14
C LEU A 163 0.80 9.49 12.15
N ASP A 164 1.95 10.09 11.85
CA ASP A 164 2.07 11.15 10.86
C ASP A 164 1.73 10.65 9.44
N LEU A 165 2.20 9.44 9.09
CA LEU A 165 1.87 8.78 7.82
C LEU A 165 0.38 8.45 7.72
N ASN A 166 -0.23 7.86 8.75
CA ASN A 166 -1.67 7.61 8.80
C ASN A 166 -2.48 8.92 8.68
N GLY A 167 -2.05 9.99 9.36
CA GLY A 167 -2.65 11.32 9.24
C GLY A 167 -2.50 11.92 7.83
N HIS A 168 -1.41 11.62 7.11
CA HIS A 168 -1.26 12.00 5.71
C HIS A 168 -2.21 11.21 4.79
N ILE A 169 -2.28 9.89 4.96
CA ILE A 169 -3.17 9.00 4.17
C ILE A 169 -4.64 9.40 4.34
N ARG A 170 -5.09 9.71 5.56
CA ARG A 170 -6.46 10.17 5.83
C ARG A 170 -6.76 11.52 5.19
N ARG A 171 -5.82 12.47 5.27
CA ARG A 171 -5.95 13.75 4.57
C ARG A 171 -6.05 13.54 3.06
N LEU A 172 -5.24 12.64 2.49
CA LEU A 172 -5.31 12.28 1.08
C LEU A 172 -6.68 11.69 0.71
N HIS A 173 -7.23 10.80 1.55
CA HIS A 173 -8.57 10.24 1.35
C HIS A 173 -9.67 11.30 1.43
N SER A 174 -9.57 12.26 2.35
CA SER A 174 -10.52 13.37 2.45
C SER A 174 -10.48 14.31 1.24
N LEU A 175 -9.31 14.48 0.61
CA LEU A 175 -9.14 15.32 -0.57
C LEU A 175 -9.61 14.63 -1.86
N TYR A 176 -9.53 13.29 -1.92
CA TYR A 176 -9.84 12.51 -3.12
C TYR A 176 -10.75 11.30 -2.79
N PRO A 177 -11.99 11.54 -2.32
CA PRO A 177 -12.89 10.46 -1.91
C PRO A 177 -13.33 9.56 -3.07
N ASP A 178 -13.49 10.13 -4.27
CA ASP A 178 -13.95 9.39 -5.46
C ASP A 178 -12.89 8.44 -6.05
N SER A 179 -11.64 8.51 -5.56
CA SER A 179 -10.54 7.69 -6.07
C SER A 179 -10.56 6.29 -5.43
N PRO A 180 -10.75 5.21 -6.20
CA PRO A 180 -10.72 3.86 -5.66
C PRO A 180 -9.32 3.47 -5.16
N LEU A 181 -8.27 4.03 -5.75
CA LEU A 181 -6.89 3.79 -5.34
C LEU A 181 -6.61 4.38 -3.96
N VAL A 182 -7.03 5.62 -3.71
CA VAL A 182 -6.84 6.26 -2.40
C VAL A 182 -7.69 5.58 -1.33
N THR A 183 -8.90 5.15 -1.68
CA THR A 183 -9.75 4.34 -0.79
C THR A 183 -9.09 3.01 -0.42
N SER A 184 -8.47 2.32 -1.38
CA SER A 184 -7.70 1.10 -1.12
C SER A 184 -6.50 1.35 -0.21
N ILE A 185 -5.77 2.45 -0.41
CA ILE A 185 -4.62 2.83 0.44
C ILE A 185 -5.07 3.12 1.87
N ALA A 186 -6.18 3.85 2.03
CA ALA A 186 -6.75 4.14 3.34
C ALA A 186 -7.17 2.85 4.08
N ALA A 187 -7.82 1.91 3.38
CA ALA A 187 -8.20 0.62 3.96
C ALA A 187 -6.98 -0.23 4.38
N GLN A 188 -5.90 -0.23 3.60
CA GLN A 188 -4.64 -0.89 3.97
C GLN A 188 -3.99 -0.22 5.19
N ALA A 189 -4.00 1.11 5.24
CA ALA A 189 -3.51 1.85 6.39
C ALA A 189 -4.31 1.53 7.66
N ASP A 190 -5.64 1.44 7.57
CA ASP A 190 -6.50 1.06 8.70
C ASP A 190 -6.13 -0.33 9.24
N GLU A 191 -5.87 -1.31 8.37
CA GLU A 191 -5.44 -2.65 8.79
C GLU A 191 -4.11 -2.61 9.55
N VAL A 192 -3.15 -1.84 9.02
CA VAL A 192 -1.86 -1.64 9.70
C VAL A 192 -2.02 -0.87 11.02
N MET A 193 -2.97 0.07 11.13
CA MET A 193 -3.28 0.74 12.39
C MET A 193 -3.93 -0.21 13.42
N ARG A 194 -4.73 -1.19 12.98
CA ARG A 194 -5.24 -2.26 13.85
C ARG A 194 -4.11 -3.13 14.38
N THR A 195 -3.11 -3.48 13.56
CA THR A 195 -1.94 -4.24 14.03
C THR A 195 -1.10 -3.42 15.01
N MET A 196 -0.93 -2.11 14.80
CA MET A 196 -0.31 -1.21 15.79
C MET A 196 -1.06 -1.21 17.11
N ALA A 197 -2.40 -1.12 17.08
CA ALA A 197 -3.22 -1.18 18.30
C ALA A 197 -3.03 -2.52 19.02
N ALA A 198 -3.02 -3.64 18.31
CA ALA A 198 -2.78 -4.96 18.87
C ALA A 198 -1.38 -5.06 19.53
N ASN A 199 -0.34 -4.54 18.88
CA ASN A 199 1.02 -4.51 19.43
C ASN A 199 1.12 -3.65 20.71
N LEU A 200 0.43 -2.51 20.75
CA LEU A 200 0.36 -1.66 21.94
C LEU A 200 -0.39 -2.36 23.09
N ILE A 201 -1.50 -3.03 22.80
CA ILE A 201 -2.25 -3.85 23.78
C ILE A 201 -1.37 -4.99 24.30
N GLN A 202 -0.60 -5.65 23.44
CA GLN A 202 0.33 -6.70 23.85
C GLN A 202 1.47 -6.14 24.73
N SER A 203 1.96 -4.93 24.44
CA SER A 203 2.91 -4.22 25.31
C SER A 203 2.30 -3.94 26.69
N LEU A 204 1.01 -3.59 26.75
CA LEU A 204 0.24 -3.47 27.98
C LEU A 204 -0.02 -4.81 28.70
N LYS A 205 0.36 -5.95 28.13
CA LYS A 205 0.38 -7.26 28.83
C LYS A 205 1.78 -7.69 29.27
N SER A 206 2.79 -6.83 29.14
CA SER A 206 4.13 -7.16 29.64
C SER A 206 4.20 -7.11 31.18
N PRO A 207 4.78 -8.12 31.86
CA PRO A 207 4.84 -8.18 33.33
C PRO A 207 5.78 -7.14 33.94
N GLY A 208 6.81 -6.70 33.21
CA GLY A 208 7.80 -5.70 33.65
C GLY A 208 7.45 -4.25 33.27
N LEU A 209 6.18 -3.93 33.03
CA LEU A 209 5.79 -2.60 32.55
C LEU A 209 6.01 -1.52 33.62
N LYS A 210 6.85 -0.53 33.30
CA LYS A 210 7.05 0.66 34.13
C LYS A 210 6.03 1.75 33.82
N LEU A 211 5.76 2.63 34.79
CA LEU A 211 4.83 3.76 34.68
C LEU A 211 5.10 4.64 33.43
N ALA A 212 6.36 5.01 33.17
CA ALA A 212 6.70 5.82 31.99
C ALA A 212 6.45 5.10 30.64
N ALA A 213 6.55 3.77 30.60
CA ALA A 213 6.19 2.98 29.41
C ALA A 213 4.67 2.85 29.27
N SER A 214 3.95 2.70 30.39
CA SER A 214 2.48 2.68 30.44
C SER A 214 1.85 3.98 29.93
N LEU A 215 2.38 5.13 30.36
CA LEU A 215 1.90 6.44 29.93
C LEU A 215 2.10 6.64 28.43
N ARG A 216 3.25 6.25 27.91
CA ARG A 216 3.55 6.35 26.47
C ARG A 216 2.64 5.44 25.64
N THR A 217 2.50 4.17 26.01
CA THR A 217 1.64 3.21 25.29
C THR A 217 0.18 3.67 25.26
N ILE A 218 -0.35 4.17 26.38
CA ILE A 218 -1.72 4.69 26.45
C ILE A 218 -1.84 6.02 25.70
N SER A 219 -0.81 6.88 25.72
CA SER A 219 -0.78 8.09 24.89
C SER A 219 -0.87 7.78 23.39
N TRP A 220 -0.20 6.73 22.92
CA TRP A 220 -0.33 6.27 21.54
C TRP A 220 -1.71 5.67 21.27
N LEU A 221 -2.24 4.82 22.17
CA LEU A 221 -3.60 4.27 22.03
C LEU A 221 -4.67 5.38 21.98
N ARG A 222 -4.53 6.47 22.75
CA ARG A 222 -5.43 7.64 22.67
C ARG A 222 -5.50 8.25 21.28
N ARG A 223 -4.42 8.18 20.50
CA ARG A 223 -4.35 8.73 19.14
C ARG A 223 -4.82 7.72 18.08
N VAL A 224 -4.65 6.44 18.32
CA VAL A 224 -5.05 5.37 17.37
C VAL A 224 -6.53 5.00 17.49
N LEU A 225 -7.09 5.02 18.70
CA LEU A 225 -8.45 4.51 18.94
C LEU A 225 -9.58 5.35 18.28
N PRO A 226 -9.56 6.70 18.31
CA PRO A 226 -10.57 7.51 17.64
C PRO A 226 -10.63 7.25 16.14
N ASP A 227 -9.46 6.97 15.55
CA ASP A 227 -9.29 6.70 14.13
C ASP A 227 -9.90 5.36 13.70
N LEU A 228 -10.01 4.41 14.64
CA LEU A 228 -10.64 3.10 14.43
C LEU A 228 -12.15 3.12 14.72
N GLU A 229 -12.60 3.97 15.65
CA GLU A 229 -14.01 4.09 16.06
C GLU A 229 -14.85 5.02 15.16
N ALA A 230 -14.22 5.77 14.24
CA ALA A 230 -14.90 6.68 13.30
C ALA A 230 -15.93 6.02 12.36
N ALA A 231 -16.11 4.68 12.42
CA ALA A 231 -17.16 3.95 11.72
C ALA A 231 -18.52 3.92 12.46
N GLY A 232 -18.65 4.44 13.68
CA GLY A 232 -19.97 4.56 14.32
C GLY A 232 -19.91 4.96 15.79
N THR A 233 -20.63 6.03 16.12
CA THR A 233 -20.86 6.61 17.46
C THR A 233 -19.78 7.59 17.95
N SER A 234 -20.05 8.88 17.79
CA SER A 234 -19.32 9.98 18.43
C SER A 234 -19.56 9.98 19.94
N LYS A 235 -18.98 9.02 20.66
CA LYS A 235 -18.96 9.08 22.12
C LYS A 235 -17.93 10.13 22.54
N GLY A 236 -18.31 11.01 23.47
CA GLY A 236 -17.45 12.10 23.93
C GLY A 236 -16.11 11.61 24.51
N ARG A 237 -15.13 12.52 24.61
CA ARG A 237 -13.77 12.27 25.12
C ARG A 237 -13.75 11.46 26.43
N ASP A 238 -14.69 11.70 27.31
CA ASP A 238 -14.83 10.99 28.60
C ASP A 238 -15.22 9.51 28.45
N SER A 239 -15.93 9.15 27.38
CA SER A 239 -16.23 7.75 27.06
C SER A 239 -14.99 7.02 26.58
N GLN A 240 -14.17 7.66 25.74
CA GLN A 240 -12.93 7.08 25.25
C GLN A 240 -11.93 6.85 26.39
N GLU A 241 -11.82 7.81 27.32
CA GLU A 241 -10.97 7.65 28.50
C GLU A 241 -11.44 6.51 29.40
N ARG A 242 -12.76 6.31 29.55
CA ARG A 242 -13.31 5.16 30.27
C ARG A 242 -12.99 3.82 29.58
N VAL A 243 -13.13 3.74 28.26
CA VAL A 243 -12.79 2.53 27.48
C VAL A 243 -11.30 2.20 27.60
N LEU A 244 -10.43 3.20 27.45
CA LEU A 244 -8.98 3.01 27.62
C LEU A 244 -8.61 2.60 29.05
N GLY A 245 -9.30 3.16 30.05
CA GLY A 245 -9.17 2.75 31.45
C GLY A 245 -9.55 1.28 31.66
N ALA A 246 -10.72 0.87 31.16
CA ALA A 246 -11.16 -0.52 31.25
C ALA A 246 -10.19 -1.47 30.52
N LEU A 247 -9.75 -1.12 29.30
CA LEU A 247 -8.78 -1.89 28.53
C LEU A 247 -7.46 -2.07 29.28
N PHE A 248 -6.96 -1.01 29.92
CA PHE A 248 -5.76 -1.09 30.76
C PHE A 248 -5.94 -2.07 31.90
N LEU A 249 -7.05 -1.97 32.65
CA LEU A 249 -7.34 -2.86 33.77
C LEU A 249 -7.49 -4.31 33.33
N VAL A 250 -8.19 -4.59 32.23
CA VAL A 250 -8.33 -5.96 31.69
C VAL A 250 -6.99 -6.53 31.26
N CYS A 251 -6.15 -5.75 30.56
CA CYS A 251 -4.82 -6.21 30.17
C CYS A 251 -3.96 -6.54 31.39
N ARG A 252 -4.01 -5.67 32.41
CA ARG A 252 -3.26 -5.84 33.65
C ARG A 252 -3.79 -7.00 34.52
N LEU A 253 -5.10 -7.20 34.55
CA LEU A 253 -5.72 -8.36 35.18
C LEU A 253 -5.26 -9.66 34.51
N ALA A 254 -5.26 -9.71 33.18
CA ALA A 254 -4.76 -10.86 32.44
C ALA A 254 -3.29 -11.15 32.78
N THR A 255 -2.46 -10.13 32.96
CA THR A 255 -1.08 -10.34 33.43
C THR A 255 -1.00 -10.90 34.83
N LEU A 256 -1.85 -10.42 35.75
CA LEU A 256 -1.93 -10.93 37.11
C LEU A 256 -2.34 -12.39 37.11
N VAL A 257 -3.43 -12.74 36.42
CA VAL A 257 -3.91 -14.11 36.30
C VAL A 257 -2.83 -15.02 35.72
N ASN A 258 -2.17 -14.63 34.63
CA ASN A 258 -1.06 -15.42 34.06
C ASN A 258 0.11 -15.62 35.05
N MET A 259 0.40 -14.63 35.90
CA MET A 259 1.44 -14.76 36.94
C MET A 259 0.99 -15.68 38.09
N LEU A 260 -0.30 -15.69 38.42
CA LEU A 260 -0.87 -16.60 39.42
C LEU A 260 -0.98 -18.03 38.88
N ASP A 261 -1.32 -18.20 37.60
CA ASP A 261 -1.34 -19.49 36.92
C ASP A 261 0.06 -20.12 36.83
N ALA A 262 1.12 -19.31 36.77
CA ALA A 262 2.49 -19.82 36.89
C ALA A 262 2.79 -20.50 38.24
N LEU A 263 1.94 -20.31 39.26
CA LEU A 263 1.98 -21.04 40.53
C LEU A 263 1.29 -22.41 40.48
N GLU A 264 0.79 -22.85 39.31
CA GLU A 264 0.14 -24.13 39.12
C GLU A 264 0.90 -25.32 39.73
N PRO A 265 2.24 -25.46 39.60
CA PRO A 265 2.96 -26.55 40.26
C PRO A 265 2.85 -26.54 41.78
N LEU A 266 2.80 -25.35 42.40
CA LEU A 266 2.60 -25.21 43.85
C LEU A 266 1.13 -25.45 44.24
N ARG A 267 0.19 -25.05 43.37
CA ARG A 267 -1.24 -25.32 43.53
C ARG A 267 -1.51 -26.81 43.53
N ASP A 268 -0.94 -27.56 42.59
CA ASP A 268 -1.12 -29.01 42.49
C ASP A 268 -0.61 -29.73 43.75
N LEU A 269 0.51 -29.28 44.32
CA LEU A 269 1.03 -29.81 45.58
C LEU A 269 0.09 -29.51 46.76
N ALA A 270 -0.50 -28.31 46.80
CA ALA A 270 -1.50 -27.95 47.79
C ALA A 270 -2.79 -28.78 47.64
N ASP A 271 -3.23 -29.03 46.41
CA ASP A 271 -4.40 -29.86 46.11
C ASP A 271 -4.19 -31.32 46.49
N GLN A 272 -3.00 -31.88 46.23
CA GLN A 272 -2.62 -33.22 46.67
C GLN A 272 -2.61 -33.32 48.21
N GLU A 273 -2.08 -32.31 48.89
CA GLU A 273 -2.06 -32.23 50.35
C GLU A 273 -3.48 -32.17 50.93
N LYS A 274 -4.35 -31.35 50.32
CA LYS A 274 -5.77 -31.23 50.67
C LYS A 274 -6.55 -32.51 50.44
N ALA A 275 -6.35 -33.20 49.31
CA ALA A 275 -6.98 -34.48 49.01
C ALA A 275 -6.55 -35.56 50.01
N ARG A 276 -5.26 -35.60 50.35
CA ARG A 276 -4.71 -36.49 51.36
C ARG A 276 -5.30 -36.22 52.75
N GLN A 277 -5.51 -34.96 53.11
CA GLN A 277 -6.14 -34.57 54.37
C GLN A 277 -7.60 -35.06 54.46
N LYS A 278 -8.36 -34.98 53.36
CA LYS A 278 -9.72 -35.54 53.30
C LYS A 278 -9.75 -37.06 53.42
N ALA A 279 -8.74 -37.76 52.89
CA ALA A 279 -8.66 -39.22 52.93
C ALA A 279 -8.23 -39.80 54.30
N ILE A 280 -7.36 -39.10 55.03
CA ILE A 280 -6.77 -39.61 56.29
C ILE A 280 -7.68 -39.40 57.51
N GLY A 281 -8.67 -38.49 57.43
CA GLY A 281 -9.54 -38.16 58.56
C GLY A 281 -8.79 -37.43 59.69
N SER A 282 -9.52 -36.67 60.51
CA SER A 282 -8.97 -35.73 61.51
C SER A 282 -8.17 -36.35 62.67
N GLY A 283 -7.89 -37.66 62.63
CA GLY A 283 -7.43 -38.45 63.78
C GLY A 283 -5.92 -38.62 63.95
N ASN A 284 -5.08 -38.15 63.02
CA ASN A 284 -3.61 -38.28 63.14
C ASN A 284 -2.92 -36.92 63.19
N ALA A 285 -1.93 -36.79 64.09
CA ALA A 285 -1.09 -35.62 64.35
C ALA A 285 -0.12 -35.31 63.18
N TRP A 286 -0.65 -35.23 61.96
CA TRP A 286 0.07 -34.84 60.77
C TRP A 286 0.19 -33.31 60.76
N SER A 287 1.42 -32.77 60.78
CA SER A 287 1.75 -31.34 60.64
C SER A 287 1.56 -30.86 59.19
N GLY A 288 0.34 -30.98 58.70
CA GLY A 288 -0.03 -30.78 57.31
C GLY A 288 -0.31 -29.32 57.01
N GLY A 289 -0.14 -28.96 55.75
CA GLY A 289 -0.35 -27.63 55.23
C GLY A 289 0.93 -26.90 54.85
N GLN A 290 2.12 -27.54 54.88
CA GLN A 290 3.37 -26.86 54.54
C GLN A 290 3.45 -26.50 53.06
N GLN A 291 2.95 -27.35 52.16
CA GLN A 291 2.91 -27.04 50.74
C GLN A 291 1.83 -26.02 50.43
N THR A 292 0.68 -26.15 51.10
CA THR A 292 -0.41 -25.19 51.00
C THR A 292 -0.02 -23.80 51.51
N GLU A 293 0.74 -23.73 52.60
CA GLU A 293 1.32 -22.50 53.13
C GLU A 293 2.29 -21.86 52.13
N ARG A 294 3.19 -22.65 51.53
CA ARG A 294 4.13 -22.14 50.51
C ARG A 294 3.40 -21.56 49.30
N TYR A 295 2.35 -22.25 48.83
CA TYR A 295 1.48 -21.76 47.77
C TYR A 295 0.81 -20.44 48.16
N LEU A 296 0.15 -20.39 49.32
CA LEU A 296 -0.56 -19.21 49.80
C LEU A 296 0.38 -18.01 50.02
N LYS A 297 1.56 -18.22 50.63
CA LYS A 297 2.56 -17.17 50.80
C LYS A 297 2.95 -16.57 49.45
N ARG A 298 3.25 -17.40 48.46
CA ARG A 298 3.66 -16.92 47.14
C ARG A 298 2.51 -16.26 46.38
N TYR A 299 1.29 -16.79 46.51
CA TYR A 299 0.08 -16.21 45.95
C TYR A 299 -0.17 -14.81 46.51
N ILE A 300 -0.15 -14.65 47.84
CA ILE A 300 -0.38 -13.36 48.51
C ILE A 300 0.71 -12.34 48.16
N GLU A 301 1.97 -12.77 48.08
CA GLU A 301 3.08 -11.91 47.64
C GLU A 301 2.85 -11.33 46.24
N ILE A 302 2.62 -12.21 45.25
CA ILE A 302 2.39 -11.78 43.85
C ILE A 302 1.11 -10.94 43.76
N PHE A 303 0.02 -11.40 44.37
CA PHE A 303 -1.25 -10.70 44.37
C PHE A 303 -1.10 -9.29 44.96
N ARG A 304 -0.46 -9.15 46.12
CA ARG A 304 -0.27 -7.85 46.79
C ARG A 304 0.57 -6.89 45.96
N GLU A 305 1.70 -7.35 45.45
CA GLU A 305 2.60 -6.52 44.65
C GLU A 305 1.91 -6.03 43.37
N GLN A 306 1.26 -6.94 42.65
CA GLN A 306 0.66 -6.64 41.36
C GLN A 306 -0.64 -5.85 41.50
N SER A 307 -1.52 -6.19 42.44
CA SER A 307 -2.76 -5.43 42.69
C SER A 307 -2.46 -3.97 43.05
N PHE A 308 -1.48 -3.73 43.93
CA PHE A 308 -1.03 -2.38 44.28
C PHE A 308 -0.45 -1.64 43.06
N ALA A 309 0.44 -2.30 42.30
CA ALA A 309 1.04 -1.70 41.12
C ALA A 309 -0.01 -1.31 40.07
N ILE A 310 -0.99 -2.17 39.80
CA ILE A 310 -2.05 -1.94 38.80
C ILE A 310 -2.91 -0.74 39.20
N VAL A 311 -3.43 -0.71 40.43
CA VAL A 311 -4.31 0.38 40.90
C VAL A 311 -3.54 1.71 41.00
N SER A 312 -2.29 1.67 41.47
CA SER A 312 -1.42 2.85 41.54
C SER A 312 -1.11 3.42 40.14
N MET A 313 -0.71 2.57 39.20
CA MET A 313 -0.48 2.97 37.80
C MET A 313 -1.75 3.52 37.16
N PHE A 314 -2.89 2.86 37.35
CA PHE A 314 -4.17 3.34 36.82
C PHE A 314 -4.47 4.75 37.29
N ARG A 315 -4.40 5.01 38.60
CA ARG A 315 -4.68 6.35 39.18
C ARG A 315 -3.71 7.41 38.67
N SER A 316 -2.46 7.05 38.38
CA SER A 316 -1.49 7.97 37.80
C SER A 316 -1.75 8.27 36.33
N ILE A 317 -2.32 7.34 35.58
CA ILE A 317 -2.55 7.47 34.13
C ILE A 317 -3.92 8.13 33.85
N PHE A 318 -4.91 7.76 34.66
CA PHE A 318 -6.31 8.18 34.60
C PHE A 318 -6.66 8.88 35.92
N PRO A 319 -6.21 10.14 36.10
CA PRO A 319 -6.59 10.89 37.29
C PRO A 319 -8.12 11.01 37.35
N PRO A 320 -8.74 10.89 38.53
CA PRO A 320 -10.16 11.16 38.67
C PRO A 320 -10.42 12.57 38.16
N ALA A 321 -11.47 12.75 37.36
CA ALA A 321 -11.90 14.08 36.97
C ALA A 321 -12.01 14.92 38.25
N ALA A 322 -11.25 16.02 38.31
CA ALA A 322 -11.39 16.96 39.41
C ALA A 322 -12.88 17.32 39.47
N PRO A 323 -13.50 17.36 40.67
CA PRO A 323 -14.80 18.00 40.78
C PRO A 323 -14.57 19.43 40.33
N THR A 324 -14.98 19.73 39.10
CA THR A 324 -15.09 21.10 38.62
C THR A 324 -16.09 21.75 39.57
N GLY A 325 -15.57 22.52 40.52
CA GLY A 325 -16.34 23.51 41.26
C GLY A 325 -16.86 24.50 40.24
N SER A 326 -18.00 24.18 39.66
CA SER A 326 -18.91 25.13 39.05
C SER A 326 -20.30 24.67 39.46
N GLU A 327 -20.65 24.98 40.69
CA GLU A 327 -22.02 25.40 41.02
C GLU A 327 -22.33 26.58 40.09
N ASN A 328 -22.78 26.29 38.87
CA ASN A 328 -23.54 27.21 38.06
C ASN A 328 -24.92 26.57 37.90
N GLU A 329 -25.75 26.83 38.89
CA GLU A 329 -27.19 26.86 38.70
C GLU A 329 -27.51 27.78 37.51
N GLY A 330 -28.27 27.27 36.54
CA GLY A 330 -28.85 28.09 35.48
C GLY A 330 -28.34 27.80 34.06
N SER A 331 -28.77 26.68 33.47
CA SER A 331 -29.22 26.65 32.06
C SER A 331 -29.98 25.34 31.81
N ASP A 332 -31.30 25.41 31.97
CA ASP A 332 -32.22 24.42 31.42
C ASP A 332 -32.09 24.40 29.90
N ASP A 333 -31.45 23.37 29.36
CA ASP A 333 -31.53 23.01 27.94
C ASP A 333 -32.22 21.63 27.83
N PRO A 334 -33.51 21.56 27.46
CA PRO A 334 -34.34 20.36 27.59
C PRO A 334 -34.19 19.35 26.44
N LEU A 335 -33.00 19.25 25.81
CA LEU A 335 -32.78 18.39 24.63
C LEU A 335 -31.61 17.41 24.73
N LYS A 336 -30.95 17.27 25.89
CA LYS A 336 -30.10 16.10 26.15
C LYS A 336 -30.98 14.94 26.61
N GLN A 337 -31.55 14.21 25.64
CA GLN A 337 -32.09 12.87 25.88
C GLN A 337 -31.04 12.07 26.64
N GLN A 338 -31.37 11.80 27.90
CA GLN A 338 -30.65 10.92 28.80
C GLN A 338 -30.65 9.54 28.18
N ASP A 339 -29.47 9.07 27.78
CA ASP A 339 -29.26 7.68 27.39
C ASP A 339 -29.59 6.82 28.63
N ALA A 340 -30.67 6.04 28.56
CA ALA A 340 -31.32 5.34 29.68
C ALA A 340 -30.60 4.06 30.12
N LEU A 341 -29.30 3.95 29.82
CA LEU A 341 -28.41 2.96 30.38
C LEU A 341 -27.33 3.75 31.12
N GLU A 342 -27.39 3.70 32.45
CA GLU A 342 -26.43 4.36 33.33
C GLU A 342 -25.00 4.21 32.79
N PRO A 343 -24.18 5.27 32.82
CA PRO A 343 -22.79 5.16 32.40
C PRO A 343 -22.14 4.04 33.23
N MET A 344 -21.57 3.02 32.57
CA MET A 344 -20.85 1.92 33.24
C MET A 344 -20.10 2.47 34.45
N PRO A 345 -20.28 1.89 35.65
CA PRO A 345 -19.56 2.31 36.85
C PRO A 345 -18.08 2.46 36.50
N ALA A 346 -17.44 3.53 37.00
CA ALA A 346 -16.02 3.76 36.74
C ALA A 346 -15.26 2.44 36.90
N ALA A 347 -14.51 2.00 35.89
CA ALA A 347 -13.92 0.65 35.87
C ALA A 347 -13.04 0.36 37.11
N LEU A 348 -12.55 1.41 37.78
CA LEU A 348 -11.85 1.32 39.06
C LEU A 348 -12.76 1.02 40.27
N ALA A 349 -14.05 1.30 40.24
CA ALA A 349 -14.96 1.00 41.34
C ALA A 349 -15.21 -0.51 41.49
N THR A 350 -15.29 -1.23 40.38
CA THR A 350 -15.54 -2.68 40.35
C THR A 350 -14.26 -3.50 40.42
N PHE A 351 -13.15 -2.97 39.91
CA PHE A 351 -11.90 -3.72 39.78
C PHE A 351 -11.28 -4.19 41.13
N PRO A 352 -11.12 -3.34 42.16
CA PRO A 352 -10.67 -3.77 43.48
C PRO A 352 -11.59 -4.81 44.11
N LEU A 353 -12.92 -4.69 43.94
CA LEU A 353 -13.87 -5.67 44.46
C LEU A 353 -13.64 -7.05 43.82
N HIS A 354 -13.43 -7.10 42.49
CA HIS A 354 -13.12 -8.34 41.80
C HIS A 354 -11.77 -8.94 42.26
N LEU A 355 -10.73 -8.12 42.45
CA LEU A 355 -9.46 -8.57 43.00
C LEU A 355 -9.63 -9.18 44.40
N VAL A 356 -10.41 -8.52 45.26
CA VAL A 356 -10.71 -8.99 46.61
C VAL A 356 -11.42 -10.32 46.55
N ASP A 357 -12.45 -10.46 45.72
CA ASP A 357 -13.19 -11.71 45.60
C ASP A 357 -12.28 -12.89 45.21
N MET A 358 -11.42 -12.72 44.20
CA MET A 358 -10.41 -13.73 43.82
C MET A 358 -9.49 -14.13 44.98
N LEU A 359 -9.05 -13.17 45.80
CA LEU A 359 -8.22 -13.44 46.98
C LEU A 359 -9.02 -14.20 48.05
N LEU A 360 -10.25 -13.77 48.36
CA LEU A 360 -11.10 -14.40 49.38
C LEU A 360 -11.49 -15.83 48.98
N GLU A 361 -11.83 -16.07 47.71
CA GLU A 361 -12.08 -17.42 47.20
C GLU A 361 -10.87 -18.34 47.39
N THR A 362 -9.68 -17.86 47.06
CA THR A 362 -8.43 -18.63 47.22
C THR A 362 -8.16 -18.92 48.71
N LEU A 363 -8.34 -17.93 49.58
CA LEU A 363 -8.17 -18.11 51.03
C LEU A 363 -9.20 -19.08 51.61
N ARG A 364 -10.49 -18.97 51.24
CA ARG A 364 -11.53 -19.92 51.66
C ARG A 364 -11.20 -21.35 51.23
N LEU A 365 -10.57 -21.52 50.06
CA LEU A 365 -10.26 -22.82 49.51
C LEU A 365 -9.06 -23.50 50.20
N TYR A 366 -8.02 -22.76 50.56
CA TYR A 366 -6.73 -23.31 50.98
C TYR A 366 -6.31 -22.96 52.42
N LEU A 367 -6.87 -21.92 53.04
CA LEU A 367 -6.50 -21.57 54.42
C LEU A 367 -6.89 -22.66 55.44
N PRO A 368 -8.08 -23.32 55.35
CA PRO A 368 -8.48 -24.35 56.33
C PRO A 368 -7.58 -25.59 56.37
N THR A 369 -6.75 -25.81 55.34
CA THR A 369 -5.82 -26.95 55.30
C THR A 369 -4.51 -26.68 56.05
N VAL A 370 -4.20 -25.41 56.38
CA VAL A 370 -3.03 -25.05 57.19
C VAL A 370 -3.41 -25.18 58.66
N LYS A 371 -2.79 -26.12 59.38
CA LYS A 371 -3.08 -26.37 60.81
C LYS A 371 -2.14 -25.64 61.78
N ASP A 372 -0.95 -25.27 61.32
CA ASP A 372 0.04 -24.63 62.19
C ASP A 372 -0.35 -23.18 62.50
N GLN A 373 -0.44 -22.85 63.79
CA GLN A 373 -0.88 -21.53 64.25
C GLN A 373 0.06 -20.42 63.80
N ALA A 374 1.38 -20.64 63.88
CA ALA A 374 2.36 -19.64 63.52
C ALA A 374 2.31 -19.32 62.01
N SER A 375 2.15 -20.35 61.17
CA SER A 375 1.95 -20.18 59.73
C SER A 375 0.64 -19.47 59.39
N ARG A 376 -0.47 -19.78 60.06
CA ARG A 376 -1.76 -19.08 59.88
C ARG A 376 -1.66 -17.61 60.29
N ASP A 377 -1.13 -17.32 61.47
CA ASP A 377 -0.91 -15.96 61.95
C ASP A 377 -0.04 -15.15 60.96
N SER A 378 1.00 -15.77 60.41
CA SER A 378 1.86 -15.15 59.39
C SER A 378 1.10 -14.83 58.10
N LEU A 379 0.33 -15.78 57.56
CA LEU A 379 -0.49 -15.59 56.36
C LEU A 379 -1.55 -14.50 56.56
N LEU A 380 -2.28 -14.53 57.67
CA LEU A 380 -3.32 -13.55 57.99
C LEU A 380 -2.73 -12.15 58.16
N THR A 381 -1.55 -12.04 58.78
CA THR A 381 -0.81 -10.79 58.86
C THR A 381 -0.42 -10.26 57.47
N GLN A 382 0.03 -11.13 56.56
CA GLN A 382 0.33 -10.74 55.16
C GLN A 382 -0.92 -10.26 54.41
N VAL A 383 -2.07 -10.91 54.62
CA VAL A 383 -3.36 -10.49 54.04
C VAL A 383 -3.80 -9.14 54.61
N LEU A 384 -3.64 -8.90 55.91
CA LEU A 384 -3.92 -7.59 56.52
C LEU A 384 -3.01 -6.48 55.97
N TYR A 385 -1.72 -6.77 55.74
CA TYR A 385 -0.83 -5.84 55.04
C TYR A 385 -1.24 -5.60 53.59
N CYS A 386 -1.78 -6.61 52.91
CA CYS A 386 -2.36 -6.47 51.57
C CYS A 386 -3.59 -5.55 51.61
N ALA A 387 -4.53 -5.81 52.52
CA ALA A 387 -5.72 -4.99 52.74
C ALA A 387 -5.37 -3.54 53.05
N GLY A 388 -4.41 -3.30 53.95
CA GLY A 388 -3.93 -1.94 54.24
C GLY A 388 -3.28 -1.25 53.03
N SER A 389 -2.51 -1.98 52.22
CA SER A 389 -1.88 -1.41 51.02
C SER A 389 -2.89 -1.04 49.92
N LEU A 390 -3.93 -1.85 49.72
CA LEU A 390 -5.03 -1.56 48.79
C LEU A 390 -6.04 -0.56 49.36
N GLY A 391 -6.21 -0.51 50.68
CA GLY A 391 -7.04 0.46 51.39
C GLY A 391 -6.57 1.90 51.19
N ARG A 392 -5.24 2.14 51.17
CA ARG A 392 -4.67 3.44 50.75
C ARG A 392 -5.09 3.87 49.35
N LEU A 393 -5.45 2.90 48.52
CA LEU A 393 -5.93 3.09 47.15
C LEU A 393 -7.46 2.92 47.04
N GLY A 394 -8.20 3.08 48.15
CA GLY A 394 -9.66 3.10 48.17
C GLY A 394 -10.34 1.73 48.02
N GLY A 395 -9.59 0.63 48.15
CA GLY A 395 -10.11 -0.75 48.12
C GLY A 395 -9.83 -1.47 49.43
N ASP A 396 -10.27 -0.91 50.57
CA ASP A 396 -10.12 -1.57 51.87
C ASP A 396 -11.10 -2.74 51.97
N PHE A 397 -10.55 -3.94 52.16
CA PHE A 397 -11.33 -5.17 52.36
C PHE A 397 -11.07 -5.84 53.71
N GLY A 398 -10.47 -5.12 54.65
CA GLY A 398 -10.29 -5.58 56.03
C GLY A 398 -11.59 -6.06 56.66
N LEU A 399 -12.71 -5.41 56.33
CA LEU A 399 -14.04 -5.79 56.81
C LEU A 399 -14.56 -7.07 56.14
N PHE A 400 -14.29 -7.30 54.86
CA PHE A 400 -14.69 -8.52 54.16
C PHE A 400 -13.93 -9.76 54.68
N LEU A 401 -12.71 -9.58 55.17
CA LEU A 401 -11.97 -10.65 55.84
C LEU A 401 -12.63 -11.08 57.16
N ALA A 402 -13.37 -10.19 57.83
CA ALA A 402 -14.16 -10.57 59.02
C ALA A 402 -15.40 -11.40 58.67
N SER A 403 -15.81 -11.43 57.40
CA SER A 403 -16.90 -12.27 56.89
C SER A 403 -16.42 -13.61 56.31
N LEU A 404 -15.11 -13.90 56.39
CA LEU A 404 -14.61 -15.23 56.03
C LEU A 404 -14.98 -16.21 57.15
N ASP A 405 -15.94 -17.09 56.86
CA ASP A 405 -16.27 -18.23 57.72
C ASP A 405 -15.10 -19.24 57.68
N LEU A 406 -14.16 -19.08 58.61
CA LEU A 406 -12.98 -19.93 58.77
C LEU A 406 -13.23 -21.06 59.79
N GLY A 407 -14.46 -21.20 60.28
CA GLY A 407 -14.83 -22.09 61.37
C GLY A 407 -14.66 -21.45 62.75
N PRO A 408 -15.32 -21.99 63.79
CA PRO A 408 -15.46 -21.36 65.10
C PRO A 408 -14.13 -21.14 65.85
N GLU A 409 -13.14 -22.01 65.68
CA GLU A 409 -11.80 -21.85 66.30
C GLU A 409 -10.95 -20.79 65.59
N ALA A 410 -11.18 -20.57 64.29
CA ALA A 410 -10.42 -19.61 63.50
C ALA A 410 -10.91 -18.16 63.67
N GLU A 411 -12.15 -17.96 64.10
CA GLU A 411 -12.71 -16.63 64.38
C GLU A 411 -12.04 -15.97 65.61
N GLU A 412 -11.78 -16.74 66.67
CA GLU A 412 -11.08 -16.22 67.86
C GLU A 412 -9.63 -15.84 67.54
N GLU A 413 -8.92 -16.70 66.81
CA GLU A 413 -7.57 -16.43 66.32
C GLU A 413 -7.52 -15.21 65.38
N TRP A 414 -8.51 -15.06 64.51
CA TRP A 414 -8.64 -13.91 63.61
C TRP A 414 -8.79 -12.61 64.40
N VAL A 415 -9.64 -12.59 65.44
CA VAL A 415 -9.83 -11.42 66.31
C VAL A 415 -8.53 -11.06 67.02
N GLU A 416 -7.73 -12.03 67.46
CA GLU A 416 -6.43 -11.77 68.07
C GLU A 416 -5.41 -11.21 67.08
N VAL A 417 -5.30 -11.77 65.87
CA VAL A 417 -4.38 -11.30 64.84
C VAL A 417 -4.75 -9.88 64.39
N VAL A 418 -6.04 -9.59 64.23
CA VAL A 418 -6.53 -8.22 63.91
C VAL A 418 -6.22 -7.25 65.05
N LYS A 419 -6.41 -7.63 66.32
CA LYS A 419 -6.04 -6.80 67.48
C LYS A 419 -4.53 -6.53 67.52
N ARG A 420 -3.70 -7.56 67.31
CA ARG A 420 -2.23 -7.44 67.25
C ARG A 420 -1.80 -6.53 66.10
N HIS A 421 -2.36 -6.73 64.90
CA HIS A 421 -2.06 -5.90 63.74
C HIS A 421 -2.49 -4.43 63.96
N ARG A 422 -3.66 -4.18 64.54
CA ARG A 422 -4.13 -2.82 64.86
C ARG A 422 -3.21 -2.11 65.86
N ALA A 423 -2.73 -2.83 66.88
CA ALA A 423 -1.76 -2.29 67.84
C ALA A 423 -0.41 -1.98 67.20
N LEU A 424 0.08 -2.85 66.30
CA LEU A 424 1.33 -2.64 65.56
C LEU A 424 1.22 -1.48 64.55
N ALA A 425 0.10 -1.38 63.82
CA ALA A 425 -0.17 -0.28 62.91
C ALA A 425 -0.23 1.06 63.65
N GLY A 426 -0.96 1.14 64.77
CA GLY A 426 -1.02 2.34 65.61
C GLY A 426 0.34 2.75 66.18
N ARG A 427 1.20 1.79 66.53
CA ARG A 427 2.57 2.05 67.01
C ARG A 427 3.50 2.54 65.89
N LEU A 428 3.33 2.06 64.66
CA LEU A 428 4.06 2.56 63.49
C LEU A 428 3.61 3.97 63.11
N GLU A 429 2.31 4.25 63.17
CA GLU A 429 1.76 5.59 62.94
C GLU A 429 2.22 6.60 63.98
N SER A 430 2.34 6.22 65.25
CA SER A 430 2.90 7.09 66.29
C SER A 430 4.40 7.38 66.06
N ILE A 431 5.17 6.39 65.62
CA ILE A 431 6.62 6.56 65.34
C ILE A 431 6.84 7.44 64.10
N VAL A 432 6.01 7.30 63.06
CA VAL A 432 6.08 8.14 61.85
C VAL A 432 5.53 9.55 62.11
N GLY A 433 4.56 9.71 63.01
CA GLY A 433 4.05 11.00 63.46
C GLY A 433 5.05 11.80 64.28
N ASP A 434 5.84 11.15 65.13
CA ASP A 434 6.90 11.79 65.92
C ASP A 434 8.13 12.23 65.09
N GLN A 435 8.34 11.65 63.90
CA GLN A 435 9.40 12.09 62.98
C GLN A 435 9.04 13.32 62.12
N LYS A 436 7.79 13.79 62.16
CA LYS A 436 7.29 14.95 61.40
C LYS A 436 7.15 16.23 62.23
N LYS A 437 7.68 16.27 63.45
CA LYS A 437 7.76 17.50 64.26
C LYS A 437 9.14 18.13 64.24
#